data_AF-A0A953Z9P0-F1
#
_entry.id   AF-A0A953Z9P0-F1
#
_cell.length_a   1.000
_cell.length_b   1.000
_cell.length_c   1.000
_cell.angle_alpha   90.00
_cell.angle_beta   90.00
_cell.angle_gamma   90.00
#
_symmetry.space_group_name_H-M   'P 1'
#
loop_
_entity.id
_entity.type
_entity.pdbx_description
1 polymer ?
#
loop_
_entity_poly.entity_id
_entity_poly.type
_entity_poly.pdbx_seq_one_letter_code
_entity_poly.pdbx_strand_id
1 'polypeptide(L)'
;QHASTEVWVVERFKRFSLVRCRLHTGRMHQIRVHMKAIGHPLVCDHHYGVRDDLLESDLRDPPPKPTKMESPYGFRDGDSDADVTERIRAADTLMRHEYEALGKGERVPRGDDDALILGRCALHSHYLKLTHPGTKEVLELTAPLPPDMLAAIDKIRAAGA
;
A
#
# COMPACT_ATOMS: atom_id res chain seq x y z
N GLN A 1 -15.49 -2.73 16.58
CA GLN A 1 -16.73 -2.61 15.76
C GLN A 1 -16.66 -3.63 14.62
N HIS A 2 -17.79 -4.14 14.15
CA HIS A 2 -17.83 -5.11 13.05
C HIS A 2 -17.39 -4.49 11.70
N ALA A 3 -16.60 -5.24 10.93
CA ALA A 3 -16.14 -4.90 9.58
C ALA A 3 -16.07 -6.18 8.72
N SER A 4 -16.57 -6.13 7.48
CA SER A 4 -16.58 -7.28 6.56
C SER A 4 -16.24 -6.88 5.12
N THR A 5 -15.30 -7.62 4.53
CA THR A 5 -14.76 -7.43 3.18
C THR A 5 -14.68 -8.79 2.50
N GLU A 6 -15.28 -8.92 1.33
CA GLU A 6 -15.15 -10.11 0.48
C GLU A 6 -14.05 -9.87 -0.56
N VAL A 7 -13.21 -10.88 -0.81
CA VAL A 7 -12.00 -10.74 -1.65
C VAL A 7 -11.93 -11.90 -2.65
N TRP A 8 -11.68 -11.60 -3.92
CA TRP A 8 -11.41 -12.57 -4.97
C TRP A 8 -10.08 -12.28 -5.64
N VAL A 9 -9.31 -13.32 -5.91
CA VAL A 9 -8.11 -13.21 -6.75
C VAL A 9 -8.55 -13.13 -8.21
N VAL A 10 -8.18 -12.06 -8.89
CA VAL A 10 -8.43 -11.84 -10.32
C VAL A 10 -7.29 -12.43 -11.14
N GLU A 11 -6.05 -12.18 -10.72
CA GLU A 11 -4.84 -12.66 -11.39
C GLU A 11 -3.74 -12.92 -10.36
N ARG A 12 -2.98 -13.99 -10.56
CA ARG A 12 -1.82 -14.34 -9.72
C ARG A 12 -0.54 -14.05 -10.46
N PHE A 13 0.41 -13.43 -9.78
CA PHE A 13 1.78 -13.24 -10.25
C PHE A 13 2.73 -13.93 -9.27
N LYS A 14 4.02 -14.01 -9.62
CA LYS A 14 5.04 -14.67 -8.79
C LYS A 14 5.09 -14.15 -7.34
N ARG A 15 5.06 -12.82 -7.16
CA ARG A 15 5.17 -12.16 -5.84
C ARG A 15 4.00 -11.24 -5.50
N PHE A 16 3.04 -11.13 -6.41
CA PHE A 16 1.93 -10.20 -6.30
C PHE A 16 0.62 -10.91 -6.68
N SER A 17 -0.51 -10.31 -6.36
CA SER A 17 -1.81 -10.77 -6.85
C SER A 17 -2.70 -9.56 -7.10
N LEU A 18 -3.38 -9.54 -8.24
CA LEU A 18 -4.45 -8.61 -8.48
C LEU A 18 -5.72 -9.17 -7.83
N VAL A 19 -6.32 -8.39 -6.94
CA VAL A 19 -7.53 -8.80 -6.22
C VAL A 19 -8.65 -7.82 -6.45
N ARG A 20 -9.88 -8.34 -6.44
CA ARG A 20 -11.11 -7.56 -6.36
C ARG A 20 -11.64 -7.65 -4.94
N CYS A 21 -12.02 -6.52 -4.38
CA CYS A 21 -12.62 -6.45 -3.05
C CYS A 21 -14.05 -5.92 -3.15
N ARG A 22 -14.97 -6.49 -2.37
CA ARG A 22 -16.32 -5.96 -2.15
C ARG A 22 -16.49 -5.62 -0.69
N LEU A 23 -16.92 -4.39 -0.43
CA LEU A 23 -17.18 -3.90 0.92
C LEU A 23 -18.63 -4.20 1.33
N HIS A 24 -18.81 -4.84 2.49
CA HIS A 24 -20.12 -4.95 3.14
C HIS A 24 -20.29 -3.91 4.25
N THR A 25 -19.20 -3.30 4.68
CA THR A 25 -19.13 -2.21 5.66
C THR A 25 -18.11 -1.17 5.19
N GLY A 26 -18.22 0.08 5.68
CA GLY A 26 -17.36 1.20 5.28
C GLY A 26 -16.51 1.76 6.42
N ARG A 27 -15.69 0.94 7.09
CA ARG A 27 -14.79 1.43 8.15
C ARG A 27 -13.57 2.13 7.56
N MET A 28 -12.99 3.06 8.33
CA MET A 28 -11.77 3.76 7.93
C MET A 28 -10.65 2.74 7.66
N HIS A 29 -10.02 2.84 6.48
CA HIS A 29 -8.93 1.97 6.02
C HIS A 29 -9.27 0.46 5.97
N GLN A 30 -10.55 0.08 5.96
CA GLN A 30 -10.97 -1.31 6.13
C GLN A 30 -10.24 -2.31 5.23
N ILE A 31 -10.17 -2.06 3.92
CA ILE A 31 -9.48 -2.95 2.97
C ILE A 31 -8.00 -3.09 3.34
N ARG A 32 -7.32 -1.97 3.59
CA ARG A 32 -5.88 -1.91 3.89
C ARG A 32 -5.55 -2.74 5.13
N VAL A 33 -6.32 -2.56 6.19
CA VAL A 33 -6.16 -3.30 7.46
C VAL A 33 -6.45 -4.79 7.29
N HIS A 34 -7.54 -5.16 6.61
CA HIS A 34 -7.89 -6.56 6.40
C HIS A 34 -6.82 -7.30 5.58
N MET A 35 -6.34 -6.67 4.51
CA MET A 35 -5.30 -7.23 3.64
C MET A 35 -3.98 -7.41 4.40
N LYS A 36 -3.60 -6.45 5.26
CA LYS A 36 -2.46 -6.62 6.17
C LYS A 36 -2.65 -7.75 7.18
N ALA A 37 -3.84 -7.84 7.79
CA ALA A 37 -4.14 -8.85 8.81
C ALA A 37 -4.03 -10.29 8.29
N ILE A 38 -4.36 -10.51 7.01
CA ILE A 38 -4.20 -11.82 6.35
C ILE A 38 -2.80 -12.04 5.76
N GLY A 39 -1.83 -11.15 6.02
CA GLY A 39 -0.45 -11.27 5.55
C GLY A 39 -0.20 -10.81 4.11
N HIS A 40 -1.19 -10.18 3.46
CA HIS A 40 -1.11 -9.74 2.06
C HIS A 40 -1.38 -8.22 1.94
N PRO A 41 -0.52 -7.35 2.52
CA PRO A 41 -0.74 -5.91 2.46
C PRO A 41 -0.76 -5.37 1.03
N LEU A 42 -1.42 -4.23 0.84
CA LEU A 42 -1.45 -3.56 -0.46
C LEU A 42 -0.06 -3.03 -0.83
N VAL A 43 0.23 -3.03 -2.14
CA VAL A 43 1.44 -2.43 -2.70
C VAL A 43 1.38 -0.91 -2.54
N CYS A 44 2.53 -0.28 -2.24
CA CYS A 44 2.65 1.18 -2.05
C CYS A 44 1.74 1.73 -0.93
N ASP A 45 1.48 0.95 0.12
CA ASP A 45 0.67 1.38 1.26
C ASP A 45 1.55 1.93 2.39
N HIS A 46 1.49 3.24 2.57
CA HIS A 46 2.30 3.95 3.56
C HIS A 46 2.10 3.57 5.02
N HIS A 47 0.89 3.14 5.41
CA HIS A 47 0.61 2.88 6.82
C HIS A 47 0.72 1.40 7.16
N TYR A 48 0.36 0.51 6.22
CA TYR A 48 0.23 -0.92 6.49
C TYR A 48 1.14 -1.80 5.61
N GLY A 49 1.70 -1.21 4.55
CA GLY A 49 2.61 -1.86 3.61
C GLY A 49 4.05 -1.94 4.10
N VAL A 50 4.92 -2.35 3.19
CA VAL A 50 6.37 -2.42 3.43
C VAL A 50 7.09 -1.22 2.84
N ARG A 51 6.50 -0.60 1.80
CA ARG A 51 7.06 0.53 1.04
C ARG A 51 5.96 1.38 0.45
N ASP A 52 6.32 2.61 0.10
CA ASP A 52 5.47 3.62 -0.53
C ASP A 52 5.50 3.55 -2.06
N ASP A 53 6.49 2.85 -2.61
CA ASP A 53 6.76 2.74 -4.03
C ASP A 53 6.97 1.30 -4.47
N LEU A 54 6.74 1.08 -5.76
CA LEU A 54 7.10 -0.10 -6.50
C LEU A 54 8.08 0.32 -7.57
N LEU A 55 9.28 -0.23 -7.54
CA LEU A 55 10.34 0.07 -8.50
C LEU A 55 10.59 -1.12 -9.43
N GLU A 56 11.24 -0.89 -10.57
CA GLU A 56 11.62 -1.98 -11.49
C GLU A 56 12.52 -3.01 -10.82
N SER A 57 13.41 -2.57 -9.92
CA SER A 57 14.25 -3.49 -9.17
C SER A 57 13.49 -4.50 -8.33
N ASP A 58 12.28 -4.17 -7.88
CA ASP A 58 11.46 -5.04 -7.03
C ASP A 58 10.83 -6.20 -7.81
N LEU A 59 10.80 -6.10 -9.13
CA LEU A 59 10.35 -7.16 -10.02
C LEU A 59 11.47 -8.15 -10.39
N ARG A 60 12.74 -7.82 -10.13
CA ARG A 60 13.89 -8.70 -10.41
C ARG A 60 13.94 -9.90 -9.45
N ASP A 61 14.56 -11.00 -9.89
CA ASP A 61 14.80 -12.20 -9.09
C ASP A 61 16.31 -12.51 -8.96
N PRO A 62 16.88 -12.56 -7.73
CA PRO A 62 16.25 -12.22 -6.47
C PRO A 62 16.04 -10.69 -6.36
N PRO A 63 14.98 -10.24 -5.66
CA PRO A 63 14.82 -8.82 -5.40
C PRO A 63 16.02 -8.32 -4.58
N PRO A 64 16.46 -7.07 -4.79
CA PRO A 64 17.51 -6.51 -3.95
C PRO A 64 17.03 -6.55 -2.51
N LYS A 65 17.89 -7.00 -1.59
CA LYS A 65 17.58 -6.97 -0.16
C LYS A 65 17.11 -5.56 0.18
N PRO A 66 16.00 -5.39 0.92
CA PRO A 66 15.64 -4.08 1.44
C PRO A 66 16.88 -3.56 2.16
N THR A 67 17.41 -2.42 1.72
CA THR A 67 18.40 -1.68 2.50
C THR A 67 17.66 -1.37 3.79
N LYS A 68 18.02 -2.04 4.88
CA LYS A 68 17.43 -1.76 6.19
C LYS A 68 17.80 -0.32 6.49
N MET A 69 16.90 0.63 6.24
CA MET A 69 16.88 1.81 7.07
C MET A 69 16.51 1.27 8.45
N GLU A 70 17.38 1.44 9.44
CA GLU A 70 17.04 1.07 10.80
C GLU A 70 15.71 1.74 11.12
N SER A 71 14.66 0.93 11.27
CA SER A 71 13.38 1.46 11.71
C SER A 71 13.66 2.17 13.03
N PRO A 72 13.33 3.46 13.19
CA PRO A 72 13.49 4.12 14.49
C PRO A 72 12.67 3.41 15.58
N TYR A 73 11.71 2.57 15.17
CA TYR A 73 10.87 1.68 15.98
C TYR A 73 11.49 0.30 16.29
N GLY A 74 12.71 0.00 15.86
CA GLY A 74 13.33 -1.32 16.04
C GLY A 74 13.79 -1.58 17.48
N PHE A 75 13.44 -2.72 18.06
CA PHE A 75 14.00 -3.15 19.35
C PHE A 75 15.51 -3.32 19.24
N ARG A 76 16.25 -2.71 20.17
CA ARG A 76 17.67 -2.98 20.40
C ARG A 76 17.79 -4.00 21.53
N ASP A 77 18.88 -4.77 21.52
CA ASP A 77 19.14 -5.72 22.60
C ASP A 77 19.25 -4.96 23.93
N GLY A 78 18.33 -5.26 24.85
CA GLY A 78 18.26 -4.63 26.18
C GLY A 78 17.23 -3.51 26.32
N ASP A 79 16.47 -3.16 25.28
CA ASP A 79 15.40 -2.16 25.38
C ASP A 79 14.26 -2.63 26.30
N SER A 80 13.79 -1.76 27.21
CA SER A 80 12.53 -1.96 27.93
C SER A 80 11.34 -1.39 27.16
N ASP A 81 10.12 -1.83 27.49
CA ASP A 81 8.88 -1.31 26.87
C ASP A 81 8.74 0.23 26.99
N ALA A 82 9.30 0.82 28.05
CA ALA A 82 9.30 2.26 28.26
C ALA A 82 10.26 2.97 27.29
N ASP A 83 11.47 2.42 27.10
CA ASP A 83 12.49 2.96 26.19
C ASP A 83 12.01 2.95 24.74
N VAL A 84 11.32 1.86 24.36
CA VAL A 84 10.68 1.74 23.04
C VAL A 84 9.59 2.79 22.90
N THR A 85 8.69 2.93 23.88
CA THR A 85 7.59 3.90 23.83
C THR A 85 8.09 5.35 23.74
N GLU A 86 9.14 5.68 24.47
CA GLU A 86 9.74 7.01 24.47
C GLU A 86 10.44 7.31 23.13
N ARG A 87 11.19 6.35 22.57
CA ARG A 87 11.75 6.47 21.22
C ARG A 87 10.69 6.61 20.15
N ILE A 88 9.59 5.87 20.27
CA ILE A 88 8.47 5.97 19.35
C ILE A 88 7.88 7.38 19.39
N ARG A 89 7.63 7.94 20.57
CA ARG A 89 7.10 9.31 20.73
C ARG A 89 8.09 10.39 20.27
N ALA A 90 9.37 10.21 20.55
CA ALA A 90 10.43 11.11 20.10
C ALA A 90 10.56 11.09 18.56
N ALA A 91 10.51 9.90 17.96
CA ALA A 91 10.50 9.74 16.50
C ALA A 91 9.24 10.35 15.87
N ASP A 92 8.06 10.16 16.47
CA ASP A 92 6.79 10.74 15.96
C ASP A 92 6.79 12.28 16.01
N THR A 93 7.49 12.87 16.99
CA THR A 93 7.58 14.32 17.19
C THR A 93 8.63 14.96 16.25
N LEU A 94 9.80 14.33 16.08
CA LEU A 94 10.85 14.80 15.16
C LEU A 94 10.48 14.53 13.70
N MET A 95 9.94 13.35 13.38
CA MET A 95 9.52 13.02 12.01
C MET A 95 8.36 13.86 11.54
N ARG A 96 7.43 14.32 12.39
CA ARG A 96 6.35 15.23 11.94
C ARG A 96 6.89 16.55 11.41
N HIS A 97 7.82 17.17 12.14
CA HIS A 97 8.41 18.45 11.75
C HIS A 97 9.36 18.32 10.56
N GLU A 98 10.15 17.24 10.49
CA GLU A 98 10.99 16.96 9.33
C GLU A 98 10.16 16.55 8.09
N TYR A 99 9.09 15.75 8.23
CA TYR A 99 8.18 15.43 7.09
C TYR A 99 7.40 16.64 6.58
N GLU A 100 6.95 17.54 7.46
CA GLU A 100 6.27 18.77 7.08
C GLU A 100 7.25 19.76 6.43
N ALA A 101 8.50 19.81 6.87
CA ALA A 101 9.56 20.64 6.28
C ALA A 101 10.11 20.07 4.95
N LEU A 102 10.10 18.75 4.77
CA LEU A 102 10.59 18.05 3.58
C LEU A 102 9.60 18.01 2.41
N GLY A 103 8.41 18.61 2.54
CA GLY A 103 7.49 18.83 1.42
C GLY A 103 7.27 17.61 0.52
N LYS A 104 6.45 16.64 0.92
CA LYS A 104 6.06 15.47 0.09
C LYS A 104 7.26 14.73 -0.57
N GLY A 105 7.84 13.78 0.16
CA GLY A 105 8.55 12.64 -0.44
C GLY A 105 9.96 12.93 -0.92
N GLU A 106 10.92 13.01 0.02
CA GLU A 106 12.30 12.70 -0.31
C GLU A 106 12.47 11.18 -0.38
N ARG A 107 12.63 10.74 -1.63
CA ARG A 107 12.73 9.37 -2.11
C ARG A 107 14.07 8.80 -1.67
N VAL A 108 14.11 7.55 -1.22
CA VAL A 108 15.39 6.83 -1.10
C VAL A 108 15.67 6.20 -2.47
N PRO A 109 16.59 6.73 -3.29
CA PRO A 109 16.87 6.16 -4.60
C PRO A 109 17.67 4.88 -4.41
N ARG A 110 17.21 3.78 -5.01
CA ARG A 110 18.06 2.61 -5.24
C ARG A 110 18.92 2.86 -6.48
N GLY A 111 19.92 3.74 -6.36
CA GLY A 111 20.74 4.18 -7.49
C GLY A 111 19.95 5.03 -8.49
N ASP A 112 20.67 5.76 -9.33
CA ASP A 112 20.08 6.78 -10.23
C ASP A 112 19.21 6.19 -11.36
N ASP A 113 19.23 4.86 -11.56
CA ASP A 113 18.62 4.18 -12.71
C ASP A 113 17.39 3.29 -12.38
N ASP A 114 16.92 3.24 -11.12
CA ASP A 114 15.77 2.39 -10.75
C ASP A 114 14.43 3.10 -11.02
N ALA A 115 13.78 2.72 -12.12
CA ALA A 115 12.58 3.39 -12.60
C ALA A 115 11.36 3.11 -11.70
N LEU A 116 10.64 4.17 -11.34
CA LEU A 116 9.38 4.10 -10.60
C LEU A 116 8.29 3.42 -11.45
N ILE A 117 7.67 2.37 -10.91
CA ILE A 117 6.50 1.71 -11.51
C ILE A 117 5.21 2.29 -10.95
N LEU A 118 5.11 2.41 -9.62
CA LEU A 118 3.94 2.93 -8.94
C LEU A 118 4.36 3.66 -7.67
N GLY A 119 3.87 4.89 -7.46
CA GLY A 119 4.21 5.72 -6.29
C GLY A 119 3.01 6.03 -5.40
N ARG A 120 1.95 5.21 -5.48
CA ARG A 120 0.73 5.39 -4.67
C ARG A 120 0.10 4.04 -4.33
N CYS A 121 -0.63 4.01 -3.23
CA CYS A 121 -1.35 2.82 -2.77
C CYS A 121 -2.14 2.17 -3.92
N ALA A 122 -1.88 0.88 -4.14
CA ALA A 122 -2.52 0.06 -5.17
C ALA A 122 -3.96 -0.31 -4.77
N LEU A 123 -4.81 0.72 -4.66
CA LEU A 123 -6.22 0.62 -4.32
C LEU A 123 -7.02 1.56 -5.23
N HIS A 124 -8.02 1.01 -5.91
CA HIS A 124 -8.86 1.75 -6.84
C HIS A 124 -10.32 1.37 -6.67
N SER A 125 -11.20 2.38 -6.57
CA SER A 125 -12.64 2.17 -6.51
C SER A 125 -13.19 1.99 -7.93
N HIS A 126 -13.18 0.75 -8.40
CA HIS A 126 -13.53 0.44 -9.79
C HIS A 126 -15.03 0.51 -10.10
N TYR A 127 -15.89 0.08 -9.18
CA TYR A 127 -17.33 -0.08 -9.43
C TYR A 127 -18.14 0.40 -8.22
N LEU A 128 -19.21 1.15 -8.49
CA LEU A 128 -20.16 1.62 -7.50
C LEU A 128 -21.58 1.40 -8.01
N LYS A 129 -22.41 0.76 -7.19
CA LYS A 129 -23.85 0.59 -7.44
C LYS A 129 -24.62 1.14 -6.26
N LEU A 130 -25.57 2.03 -6.53
CA LEU A 130 -26.44 2.62 -5.52
C LEU A 130 -27.81 2.97 -6.10
N THR A 131 -28.81 3.05 -5.24
CA THR A 131 -30.14 3.57 -5.61
C THR A 131 -30.09 5.10 -5.53
N HIS A 132 -30.43 5.78 -6.63
CA HIS A 132 -30.45 7.23 -6.67
C HIS A 132 -31.48 7.76 -5.65
N PRO A 133 -31.12 8.72 -4.77
CA PRO A 133 -32.00 9.13 -3.68
C PRO A 133 -33.29 9.81 -4.17
N GLY A 134 -33.24 10.51 -5.31
CA GLY A 134 -34.40 11.19 -5.90
C GLY A 134 -35.26 10.27 -6.76
N THR A 135 -34.68 9.73 -7.83
CA THR A 135 -35.41 8.95 -8.85
C THR A 135 -35.72 7.51 -8.44
N LYS A 136 -35.05 6.99 -7.41
CA LYS A 136 -35.13 5.58 -6.97
C LYS A 136 -34.64 4.55 -7.99
N GLU A 137 -34.10 5.01 -9.11
CA GLU A 137 -33.48 4.16 -10.11
C GLU A 137 -32.11 3.68 -9.63
N VAL A 138 -31.68 2.55 -10.17
CA VAL A 138 -30.35 2.01 -9.91
C VAL A 138 -29.34 2.78 -10.75
N LEU A 139 -28.33 3.36 -10.09
CA LEU A 139 -27.15 3.92 -10.71
C LEU A 139 -26.00 2.93 -10.59
N GLU A 140 -25.35 2.66 -11.73
CA GLU A 140 -24.12 1.88 -11.80
C GLU A 140 -23.04 2.72 -12.46
N LEU A 141 -21.95 2.93 -11.73
CA LEU A 141 -20.81 3.73 -12.16
C LEU A 141 -19.58 2.84 -12.19
N THR A 142 -18.82 2.93 -13.27
CA THR A 142 -17.53 2.24 -13.42
C THR A 142 -16.44 3.27 -13.64
N ALA A 143 -15.41 3.23 -12.80
CA ALA A 143 -14.18 3.98 -12.99
C ALA A 143 -13.11 3.02 -13.53
N PRO A 144 -12.68 3.14 -14.81
CA PRO A 144 -11.64 2.27 -15.36
C PRO A 144 -10.36 2.37 -14.52
N LEU A 145 -9.53 1.33 -14.58
CA LEU A 145 -8.24 1.38 -13.91
C LEU A 145 -7.41 2.54 -14.49
N PRO A 146 -6.80 3.36 -13.63
CA PRO A 146 -5.99 4.48 -14.07
C PRO A 146 -4.71 3.98 -14.78
N PRO A 147 -4.15 4.77 -15.72
CA PRO A 147 -3.06 4.32 -16.60
C PRO A 147 -1.80 3.84 -15.87
N ASP A 148 -1.48 4.43 -14.73
CA ASP A 148 -0.32 4.06 -13.91
C ASP A 148 -0.47 2.65 -13.29
N MET A 149 -1.67 2.31 -12.82
CA MET A 149 -1.96 0.97 -12.30
C MET A 149 -2.00 -0.08 -13.40
N LEU A 150 -2.53 0.27 -14.58
CA LEU A 150 -2.49 -0.61 -15.75
C LEU A 150 -1.04 -0.91 -16.15
N ALA A 151 -0.22 0.14 -16.30
CA ALA A 151 1.20 -0.01 -16.60
C ALA A 151 1.95 -0.83 -15.54
N ALA A 152 1.63 -0.64 -14.26
CA ALA A 152 2.20 -1.43 -13.17
C ALA A 152 1.83 -2.91 -13.27
N ILE A 153 0.56 -3.21 -13.53
CA ILE A 153 0.08 -4.59 -13.73
C ILE A 153 0.79 -5.22 -14.93
N ASP A 154 0.93 -4.50 -16.04
CA ASP A 154 1.59 -5.02 -17.24
C ASP A 154 3.07 -5.31 -17.01
N LYS A 155 3.78 -4.42 -16.29
CA LYS A 155 5.18 -4.67 -15.88
C LYS A 155 5.30 -5.86 -14.95
N ILE A 156 4.44 -5.98 -13.94
CA ILE A 156 4.41 -7.14 -13.03
C ILE A 156 4.15 -8.44 -13.81
N ARG A 157 3.21 -8.40 -14.76
CA ARG A 157 2.88 -9.54 -15.63
C ARG A 157 4.08 -9.95 -16.48
N ALA A 158 4.74 -8.99 -17.12
CA ALA A 158 5.92 -9.25 -17.95
C ALA A 158 7.10 -9.83 -17.14
N ALA A 159 7.27 -9.43 -15.88
CA ALA A 159 8.34 -9.92 -15.02
C ALA A 159 8.06 -11.27 -14.35
N GLY A 160 6.79 -11.71 -14.33
CA GLY A 160 6.33 -12.91 -13.63
C GLY A 160 5.68 -13.98 -14.50
N ALA A 161 5.64 -13.79 -15.83
CA ALA A 161 5.27 -14.81 -16.81
C ALA A 161 6.40 -15.84 -17.01
#